data_AF-A0A0G0CWS6-F1
#
_entry.id   AF-A0A0G0CWS6-F1
#
_cell.length_a   1.000
_cell.length_b   1.000
_cell.length_c   1.000
_cell.angle_alpha   90.00
_cell.angle_beta   90.00
_cell.angle_gamma   90.00
#
_symmetry.space_group_name_H-M   'P 1'
#
loop_
_entity.id
_entity.type
_entity.pdbx_description
1 polymer ?
#
loop_
_entity_poly.entity_id
_entity_poly.type
_entity_poly.pdbx_seq_one_letter_code
_entity_poly.pdbx_strand_id
1 'polypeptide(L)'
;MKKLKNSLLGFTLIEMLIVMAIFVILSAMGAGAFAGIRETTIIRQDVENLKQDIQLAKQKSMLLERGPNENWLYGIGIDFSEVDTTGEYRLFKWCSPFTDFGSPATTSELPGYSGGEITITNGYLPVETRTTSCSGQSSLVELAEYVDTSLSGGINIIGIPSIYPRTPAEYVVFEAVTGKAFLYDGTGAPSNYTYSSGVLTYRGSYSLDVIALDIVIDRKRSTKFEVLSIYPLSGTVIDHVYNRESDLASPTEVKTRRYFIFDGIRFSRYGIADELKSYREE
;
A
#
# COMPACT_ATOMS: atom_id res chain seq x y z
N MET A 1 -72.67 -20.46 -24.04
CA MET A 1 -71.30 -19.93 -23.85
C MET A 1 -71.39 -18.48 -23.41
N LYS A 2 -71.04 -18.17 -22.14
CA LYS A 2 -70.93 -16.80 -21.64
C LYS A 2 -69.71 -16.14 -22.27
N LYS A 3 -69.90 -15.10 -23.08
CA LYS A 3 -68.80 -14.24 -23.55
C LYS A 3 -68.27 -13.43 -22.36
N LEU A 4 -67.10 -13.80 -21.84
CA LEU A 4 -66.29 -12.93 -20.99
C LEU A 4 -65.84 -11.73 -21.83
N LYS A 5 -66.49 -10.59 -21.62
CA LYS A 5 -66.09 -9.32 -22.21
C LYS A 5 -64.97 -8.77 -21.32
N ASN A 6 -63.72 -9.02 -21.71
CA ASN A 6 -62.57 -8.38 -21.06
C ASN A 6 -62.65 -6.89 -21.37
N SER A 7 -63.10 -6.08 -20.41
CA SER A 7 -62.98 -4.63 -20.48
C SER A 7 -61.50 -4.28 -20.29
N LEU A 8 -60.83 -3.92 -21.38
CA LEU A 8 -59.64 -3.08 -21.27
C LEU A 8 -60.11 -1.74 -20.71
N LEU A 9 -59.99 -1.57 -19.39
CA LEU A 9 -60.05 -0.27 -18.75
C LEU A 9 -58.94 0.56 -19.40
N GLY A 10 -59.31 1.43 -20.34
CA GLY A 10 -58.37 2.35 -20.96
C GLY A 10 -57.86 3.29 -19.89
N PHE A 11 -56.58 3.15 -19.54
CA PHE A 11 -55.90 4.10 -18.66
C PHE A 11 -56.04 5.50 -19.26
N THR A 12 -56.35 6.47 -18.41
CA THR A 12 -56.44 7.85 -18.85
C THR A 12 -55.04 8.36 -19.22
N LEU A 13 -54.95 9.27 -20.19
CA LEU A 13 -53.67 9.83 -20.65
C LEU A 13 -52.88 10.45 -19.48
N ILE A 14 -53.60 11.00 -18.49
CA ILE A 14 -53.02 11.59 -17.28
C ILE A 14 -52.45 10.54 -16.31
N GLU A 15 -53.06 9.37 -16.17
CA GLU A 15 -52.50 8.27 -15.36
C GLU A 15 -51.18 7.76 -15.95
N MET A 16 -51.10 7.60 -17.27
CA MET A 16 -49.87 7.18 -17.93
C MET A 16 -48.75 8.23 -17.77
N LEU A 17 -49.10 9.52 -17.75
CA LEU A 17 -48.14 10.61 -17.52
C LEU A 17 -47.60 10.59 -16.08
N ILE A 18 -48.47 10.38 -15.09
CA ILE A 18 -48.07 10.26 -13.68
C ILE A 18 -47.16 9.05 -13.46
N VAL A 19 -47.50 7.89 -14.05
CA VAL A 19 -46.67 6.68 -13.94
C VAL A 19 -45.29 6.90 -14.54
N MET A 20 -45.20 7.52 -15.72
CA MET A 20 -43.90 7.85 -16.33
C MET A 20 -43.11 8.86 -15.49
N ALA A 21 -43.75 9.88 -14.92
CA ALA A 21 -43.10 10.85 -14.06
C ALA A 21 -42.49 10.18 -12.80
N ILE A 22 -43.25 9.30 -12.14
CA ILE A 22 -42.76 8.54 -10.99
C ILE A 22 -41.59 7.62 -11.41
N PHE A 23 -41.70 6.95 -12.55
CA PHE A 23 -40.65 6.05 -13.04
C PHE A 23 -39.34 6.78 -13.35
N VAL A 24 -39.40 7.97 -13.92
CA VAL A 24 -38.21 8.81 -14.18
C VAL A 24 -37.54 9.23 -12.86
N ILE A 25 -38.32 9.66 -11.87
CA ILE A 25 -37.80 10.03 -10.54
C ILE A 25 -37.12 8.83 -9.87
N LEU A 26 -37.79 7.67 -9.84
CA LEU A 26 -37.24 6.45 -9.23
C LEU A 26 -35.99 5.95 -9.97
N SER A 27 -35.97 6.03 -11.30
CA SER A 27 -34.82 5.64 -12.11
C SER A 27 -33.62 6.54 -11.87
N ALA A 28 -33.83 7.86 -11.78
CA ALA A 28 -32.78 8.82 -11.49
C ALA A 28 -32.19 8.62 -10.08
N MET A 29 -33.04 8.37 -9.07
CA MET A 29 -32.59 8.05 -7.70
C MET A 29 -31.85 6.71 -7.64
N GLY A 30 -32.34 5.69 -8.35
CA GLY A 30 -31.69 4.39 -8.43
C GLY A 30 -30.29 4.48 -9.01
N ALA A 31 -30.12 5.18 -10.14
CA ALA A 31 -28.83 5.34 -10.80
C ALA A 31 -27.76 5.99 -9.89
N GLY A 32 -28.15 7.00 -9.10
CA GLY A 32 -27.24 7.65 -8.14
C GLY A 32 -26.75 6.70 -7.03
N ALA A 33 -27.65 5.89 -6.46
CA ALA A 33 -27.31 4.91 -5.44
C ALA A 33 -26.39 3.79 -6.00
N PHE A 34 -26.66 3.31 -7.22
CA PHE A 34 -25.83 2.30 -7.88
C PHE A 34 -24.40 2.79 -8.16
N ALA A 35 -24.22 4.06 -8.52
CA ALA A 35 -22.90 4.63 -8.75
C ALA A 35 -22.02 4.59 -7.49
N GLY A 36 -22.59 4.95 -6.32
CA GLY A 36 -21.85 4.94 -5.05
C GLY A 36 -21.48 3.53 -4.56
N ILE A 37 -22.37 2.55 -4.77
CA ILE A 37 -22.09 1.14 -4.46
C ILE A 37 -20.94 0.63 -5.33
N ARG A 38 -20.99 0.89 -6.65
CA ARG A 38 -19.95 0.46 -7.58
C ARG A 38 -18.57 1.03 -7.20
N GLU A 39 -18.49 2.32 -6.90
CA GLU A 39 -17.24 2.97 -6.47
C GLU A 39 -16.67 2.33 -5.20
N THR A 40 -17.53 2.08 -4.21
CA THR A 40 -17.11 1.43 -2.95
C THR A 40 -16.63 -0.01 -3.17
N THR A 41 -17.29 -0.77 -4.04
CA THR A 41 -16.89 -2.15 -4.37
C THR A 41 -15.56 -2.19 -5.09
N ILE A 42 -15.33 -1.29 -6.05
CA ILE A 42 -14.06 -1.20 -6.79
C ILE A 42 -12.92 -0.85 -5.82
N ILE A 43 -13.10 0.18 -4.98
CA ILE A 43 -12.06 0.58 -4.02
C ILE A 43 -11.73 -0.54 -3.04
N ARG A 44 -12.74 -1.25 -2.52
CA ARG A 44 -12.51 -2.41 -1.65
C ARG A 44 -11.76 -3.53 -2.36
N GLN A 45 -12.09 -3.80 -3.62
CA GLN A 45 -11.36 -4.79 -4.40
C GLN A 45 -9.91 -4.39 -4.61
N ASP A 46 -9.64 -3.12 -4.89
CA ASP A 46 -8.30 -2.57 -5.07
C ASP A 46 -7.47 -2.69 -3.78
N VAL A 47 -8.06 -2.39 -2.62
CA VAL A 47 -7.42 -2.54 -1.30
C VAL A 47 -7.09 -4.01 -1.02
N GLU A 48 -8.04 -4.91 -1.24
CA GLU A 48 -7.84 -6.34 -0.99
C GLU A 48 -6.79 -6.94 -1.94
N ASN A 49 -6.79 -6.54 -3.21
CA ASN A 49 -5.76 -6.96 -4.17
C ASN A 49 -4.38 -6.48 -3.73
N LEU A 50 -4.24 -5.20 -3.41
CA LEU A 50 -2.98 -4.63 -2.93
C LEU A 50 -2.48 -5.32 -1.66
N LYS A 51 -3.37 -5.55 -0.69
CA LYS A 51 -3.06 -6.27 0.55
C LYS A 51 -2.58 -7.69 0.26
N GLN A 52 -3.26 -8.41 -0.63
CA GLN A 52 -2.85 -9.76 -1.05
C GLN A 52 -1.49 -9.74 -1.72
N ASP A 53 -1.23 -8.78 -2.62
CA ASP A 53 0.02 -8.67 -3.34
C ASP A 53 1.19 -8.31 -2.42
N ILE A 54 0.96 -7.48 -1.40
CA ILE A 54 1.97 -7.19 -0.37
C ILE A 54 2.29 -8.43 0.46
N GLN A 55 1.27 -9.17 0.89
CA GLN A 55 1.48 -10.44 1.62
C GLN A 55 2.19 -11.47 0.75
N LEU A 56 1.86 -11.52 -0.53
CA LEU A 56 2.46 -12.41 -1.50
C LEU A 56 3.93 -12.05 -1.73
N ALA A 57 4.26 -10.76 -1.89
CA ALA A 57 5.64 -10.28 -2.02
C ALA A 57 6.49 -10.69 -0.80
N LYS A 58 5.94 -10.55 0.40
CA LYS A 58 6.58 -11.00 1.65
C LYS A 58 6.77 -12.52 1.68
N GLN A 59 5.75 -13.30 1.34
CA GLN A 59 5.85 -14.76 1.32
C GLN A 59 6.87 -15.24 0.27
N LYS A 60 6.82 -14.66 -0.93
CA LYS A 60 7.77 -14.96 -2.01
C LYS A 60 9.20 -14.51 -1.65
N SER A 61 9.38 -13.47 -0.84
CA SER A 61 10.73 -13.10 -0.38
C SER A 61 11.33 -14.19 0.50
N MET A 62 10.53 -14.75 1.42
CA MET A 62 10.96 -15.83 2.31
C MET A 62 11.12 -17.18 1.61
N LEU A 63 10.41 -17.38 0.50
CA LEU A 63 10.48 -18.57 -0.36
C LEU A 63 11.19 -18.22 -1.67
N LEU A 64 12.45 -17.82 -1.53
CA LEU A 64 13.21 -17.26 -2.63
C LEU A 64 13.42 -18.27 -3.78
N GLU A 65 12.71 -18.10 -4.89
CA GLU A 65 12.90 -18.90 -6.10
C GLU A 65 13.99 -18.28 -6.98
N ARG A 66 15.16 -18.90 -6.98
CA ARG A 66 16.29 -18.54 -7.85
C ARG A 66 16.19 -19.29 -9.17
N GLY A 67 16.20 -18.54 -10.26
CA GLY A 67 16.37 -19.09 -11.61
C GLY A 67 17.77 -19.69 -11.81
N PRO A 68 17.95 -20.51 -12.86
CA PRO A 68 19.27 -21.02 -13.21
C PRO A 68 20.22 -19.85 -13.54
N ASN A 69 21.39 -19.83 -12.91
CA ASN A 69 22.38 -18.74 -13.01
C ASN A 69 21.95 -17.39 -12.41
N GLU A 70 20.89 -17.34 -11.60
CA GLU A 70 20.60 -16.15 -10.79
C GLU A 70 21.50 -16.12 -9.55
N ASN A 71 22.05 -14.95 -9.25
CA ASN A 71 22.73 -14.64 -8.01
C ASN A 71 21.78 -14.68 -6.80
N TRP A 72 22.32 -14.49 -5.60
CA TRP A 72 21.51 -14.26 -4.41
C TRP A 72 20.57 -13.07 -4.61
N LEU A 73 19.43 -13.06 -3.92
CA LEU A 73 18.51 -11.93 -3.92
C LEU A 73 18.48 -11.34 -2.51
N TYR A 74 18.55 -10.02 -2.42
CA TYR A 74 18.33 -9.32 -1.16
C TYR A 74 16.89 -9.44 -0.68
N GLY A 75 15.95 -9.54 -1.62
CA GLY A 75 14.53 -9.67 -1.30
C GLY A 75 13.63 -9.43 -2.50
N ILE A 76 12.34 -9.32 -2.22
CA ILE A 76 11.31 -8.92 -3.17
C ILE A 76 10.72 -7.61 -2.68
N GLY A 77 10.59 -6.65 -3.58
CA GLY A 77 10.01 -5.36 -3.28
C GLY A 77 8.84 -5.00 -4.15
N ILE A 78 8.20 -3.90 -3.76
CA ILE A 78 7.10 -3.28 -4.45
C ILE A 78 7.47 -1.82 -4.65
N ASP A 79 7.34 -1.39 -5.89
CA ASP A 79 7.56 -0.03 -6.36
C ASP A 79 6.20 0.68 -6.42
N PHE A 80 6.04 1.70 -5.60
CA PHE A 80 4.86 2.56 -5.56
C PHE A 80 5.12 3.94 -6.17
N SER A 81 6.28 4.20 -6.78
CA SER A 81 6.68 5.54 -7.27
C SER A 81 5.71 6.13 -8.30
N GLU A 82 4.99 5.28 -9.05
CA GLU A 82 4.03 5.72 -10.07
C GLU A 82 2.57 5.74 -9.57
N VAL A 83 2.27 5.24 -8.37
CA VAL A 83 0.87 5.08 -7.89
C VAL A 83 0.14 6.41 -7.80
N ASP A 84 0.80 7.48 -7.35
CA ASP A 84 0.17 8.80 -7.24
C ASP A 84 -0.15 9.42 -8.63
N THR A 85 0.51 8.97 -9.70
CA THR A 85 0.39 9.55 -11.06
C THR A 85 -0.42 8.68 -12.01
N THR A 86 -0.14 7.38 -12.06
CA THR A 86 -0.78 6.41 -12.96
C THR A 86 -1.70 5.45 -12.23
N GLY A 87 -1.57 5.35 -10.89
CA GLY A 87 -2.24 4.31 -10.10
C GLY A 87 -1.54 2.95 -10.18
N GLU A 88 -0.39 2.85 -10.84
CA GLU A 88 0.33 1.58 -11.01
C GLU A 88 1.38 1.37 -9.93
N TYR A 89 1.50 0.13 -9.47
CA TYR A 89 2.62 -0.35 -8.68
C TYR A 89 3.24 -1.56 -9.37
N ARG A 90 4.49 -1.89 -9.07
CA ARG A 90 5.20 -3.02 -9.71
C ARG A 90 5.98 -3.84 -8.71
N LEU A 91 5.89 -5.17 -8.81
CA LEU A 91 6.70 -6.08 -8.01
C LEU A 91 8.07 -6.29 -8.66
N PHE A 92 9.13 -6.34 -7.85
CA PHE A 92 10.48 -6.55 -8.34
C PHE A 92 11.31 -7.46 -7.42
N LYS A 93 12.26 -8.18 -7.99
CA LYS A 93 13.38 -8.83 -7.27
C LYS A 93 14.50 -7.81 -7.10
N TRP A 94 15.08 -7.73 -5.90
CA TRP A 94 16.33 -7.02 -5.71
C TRP A 94 17.50 -8.00 -5.75
N CYS A 95 18.23 -7.98 -6.86
CA CYS A 95 19.35 -8.86 -7.13
C CYS A 95 20.60 -8.43 -6.36
N SER A 96 21.37 -9.41 -5.90
CA SER A 96 22.70 -9.21 -5.32
C SER A 96 23.80 -9.42 -6.37
N PRO A 97 24.95 -8.73 -6.27
CA PRO A 97 26.11 -9.08 -7.07
C PRO A 97 26.76 -10.41 -6.64
N PHE A 98 26.38 -10.95 -5.47
CA PHE A 98 26.97 -12.17 -4.91
C PHE A 98 26.20 -13.42 -5.35
N THR A 99 26.93 -14.48 -5.70
CA THR A 99 26.32 -15.77 -6.08
C THR A 99 25.55 -16.41 -4.93
N ASP A 100 26.03 -16.26 -3.70
CA ASP A 100 25.52 -16.95 -2.52
C ASP A 100 25.41 -16.02 -1.32
N PHE A 101 24.59 -16.45 -0.36
CA PHE A 101 24.47 -15.81 0.94
C PHE A 101 25.75 -16.00 1.76
N GLY A 102 26.20 -14.96 2.46
CA GLY A 102 27.34 -15.03 3.38
C GLY A 102 28.30 -13.84 3.30
N SER A 103 28.20 -13.02 2.26
CA SER A 103 28.91 -11.73 2.21
C SER A 103 28.34 -10.74 3.25
N PRO A 104 29.13 -9.78 3.76
CA PRO A 104 28.64 -8.77 4.69
C PRO A 104 27.38 -8.05 4.22
N ALA A 105 27.28 -7.74 2.91
CA ALA A 105 26.10 -7.09 2.33
C ALA A 105 24.84 -7.97 2.27
N THR A 106 25.01 -9.29 2.28
CA THR A 106 23.90 -10.24 2.29
C THR A 106 23.47 -10.63 3.70
N THR A 107 24.35 -10.48 4.70
CA THR A 107 24.09 -10.85 6.10
C THR A 107 23.85 -9.66 7.01
N SER A 108 23.99 -8.45 6.50
CA SER A 108 23.80 -7.20 7.24
C SER A 108 22.35 -6.99 7.64
N GLU A 109 22.15 -6.19 8.68
CA GLU A 109 20.79 -5.83 9.13
C GLU A 109 20.00 -5.06 8.07
N LEU A 110 20.66 -4.21 7.30
CA LEU A 110 20.10 -3.51 6.14
C LEU A 110 20.54 -4.25 4.86
N PRO A 111 19.64 -4.62 3.94
CA PRO A 111 20.04 -5.33 2.73
C PRO A 111 20.96 -4.50 1.85
N GLY A 112 21.97 -5.14 1.26
CA GLY A 112 22.94 -4.48 0.38
C GLY A 112 23.99 -3.63 1.11
N TYR A 113 24.08 -3.71 2.44
CA TYR A 113 24.99 -2.90 3.25
C TYR A 113 26.22 -3.69 3.73
N SER A 114 27.41 -3.38 3.24
CA SER A 114 28.67 -4.06 3.63
C SER A 114 29.47 -3.36 4.74
N GLY A 115 28.89 -2.41 5.48
CA GLY A 115 29.60 -1.58 6.45
C GLY A 115 30.00 -0.20 5.90
N GLY A 116 30.33 0.74 6.78
CA GLY A 116 30.71 2.11 6.41
C GLY A 116 29.52 3.05 6.17
N GLU A 117 29.72 4.15 5.45
CA GLU A 117 28.64 5.09 5.14
C GLU A 117 27.61 4.49 4.18
N ILE A 118 26.33 4.79 4.40
CA ILE A 118 25.25 4.43 3.47
C ILE A 118 25.39 5.35 2.24
N THR A 119 25.57 4.75 1.06
CA THR A 119 25.76 5.44 -0.22
C THR A 119 24.99 4.73 -1.32
N ILE A 120 24.90 5.32 -2.51
CA ILE A 120 24.17 4.74 -3.66
C ILE A 120 24.65 3.32 -4.04
N THR A 121 25.86 2.94 -3.64
CA THR A 121 26.42 1.60 -3.87
C THR A 121 26.38 0.69 -2.63
N ASN A 122 25.91 1.19 -1.49
CA ASN A 122 25.98 0.52 -0.19
C ASN A 122 24.72 0.79 0.65
N GLY A 123 23.82 -0.17 0.71
CA GLY A 123 22.55 -0.09 1.43
C GLY A 123 21.46 0.75 0.75
N TYR A 124 21.75 1.37 -0.41
CA TYR A 124 20.74 1.98 -1.28
C TYR A 124 20.11 0.93 -2.21
N LEU A 125 18.82 1.11 -2.48
CA LEU A 125 18.11 0.40 -3.53
C LEU A 125 18.57 0.94 -4.90
N PRO A 126 18.99 0.09 -5.86
CA PRO A 126 19.50 0.54 -7.15
C PRO A 126 18.36 0.92 -8.11
N VAL A 127 17.57 1.94 -7.76
CA VAL A 127 16.36 2.35 -8.49
C VAL A 127 16.59 2.68 -9.97
N GLU A 128 17.80 3.14 -10.32
CA GLU A 128 18.20 3.45 -11.70
C GLU A 128 18.71 2.23 -12.50
N THR A 129 19.01 1.11 -11.83
CA THR A 129 19.60 -0.08 -12.47
C THR A 129 18.56 -1.19 -12.56
N ARG A 130 17.71 -1.13 -13.59
CA ARG A 130 16.74 -2.18 -13.92
C ARG A 130 17.31 -3.13 -14.96
N THR A 131 17.18 -4.44 -14.73
CA THR A 131 17.65 -5.48 -15.62
C THR A 131 16.56 -6.53 -15.85
N THR A 132 16.79 -7.46 -16.78
CA THR A 132 15.85 -8.55 -17.08
C THR A 132 16.15 -9.84 -16.30
N SER A 133 17.30 -9.92 -15.62
CA SER A 133 17.74 -11.12 -14.89
C SER A 133 18.72 -10.78 -13.78
N CYS A 134 18.68 -11.55 -12.70
CA CYS A 134 19.57 -11.35 -11.54
C CYS A 134 20.96 -11.96 -11.73
N SER A 135 21.71 -11.48 -12.72
CA SER A 135 23.07 -11.97 -13.04
C SER A 135 24.12 -10.88 -12.88
N GLY A 136 24.97 -10.99 -11.85
CA GLY A 136 26.26 -10.28 -11.76
C GLY A 136 26.28 -8.94 -11.02
N GLN A 137 25.21 -8.14 -11.04
CA GLN A 137 25.20 -6.80 -10.40
C GLN A 137 23.98 -6.58 -9.52
N SER A 138 24.12 -5.66 -8.55
CA SER A 138 22.97 -5.16 -7.78
C SER A 138 22.04 -4.42 -8.72
N SER A 139 20.82 -4.94 -8.88
CA SER A 139 19.83 -4.42 -9.83
C SER A 139 18.43 -4.82 -9.41
N LEU A 140 17.44 -4.14 -9.99
CA LEU A 140 16.03 -4.49 -9.84
C LEU A 140 15.56 -5.23 -11.09
N VAL A 141 14.90 -6.37 -10.90
CA VAL A 141 14.30 -7.15 -11.98
C VAL A 141 12.80 -7.21 -11.74
N GLU A 142 12.02 -6.73 -12.68
CA GLU A 142 10.56 -6.77 -12.59
C GLU A 142 10.04 -8.21 -12.63
N LEU A 143 9.06 -8.50 -11.79
CA LEU A 143 8.39 -9.80 -11.78
C LEU A 143 7.35 -9.84 -12.89
N ALA A 144 7.72 -10.43 -14.04
CA ALA A 144 6.93 -10.47 -15.26
C ALA A 144 5.50 -11.06 -15.11
N GLU A 145 5.23 -11.80 -14.02
CA GLU A 145 3.90 -12.32 -13.68
C GLU A 145 2.95 -11.25 -13.13
N TYR A 146 3.43 -10.04 -12.83
CA TYR A 146 2.69 -8.96 -12.15
C TYR A 146 2.76 -7.61 -12.89
N VAL A 147 2.86 -7.64 -14.22
CA VAL A 147 3.12 -6.44 -15.05
C VAL A 147 1.91 -5.49 -15.16
N ASP A 148 0.75 -5.86 -14.61
CA ASP A 148 -0.51 -5.08 -14.74
C ASP A 148 -1.19 -4.78 -13.39
N THR A 149 -0.43 -4.50 -12.33
CA THR A 149 -1.01 -4.08 -11.05
C THR A 149 -1.38 -2.60 -11.05
N SER A 150 -2.64 -2.30 -11.38
CA SER A 150 -3.21 -0.95 -11.43
C SER A 150 -4.33 -0.78 -10.40
N LEU A 151 -4.35 0.40 -9.78
CA LEU A 151 -5.34 0.81 -8.80
C LEU A 151 -6.16 1.97 -9.40
N SER A 152 -7.47 1.87 -9.29
CA SER A 152 -8.42 2.80 -9.92
C SER A 152 -8.90 3.92 -8.98
N GLY A 153 -8.59 3.80 -7.68
CA GLY A 153 -9.14 4.63 -6.62
C GLY A 153 -8.19 5.68 -6.05
N GLY A 154 -7.92 6.77 -6.79
CA GLY A 154 -7.34 8.04 -6.30
C GLY A 154 -6.44 7.92 -5.06
N ILE A 155 -5.28 7.30 -5.24
CA ILE A 155 -4.39 6.90 -4.14
C ILE A 155 -3.40 8.00 -3.85
N ASN A 156 -3.08 8.16 -2.56
CA ASN A 156 -1.99 8.98 -2.09
C ASN A 156 -1.08 8.14 -1.20
N ILE A 157 0.21 8.12 -1.50
CA ILE A 157 1.19 7.51 -0.62
C ILE A 157 1.56 8.49 0.48
N ILE A 158 1.25 8.12 1.71
CA ILE A 158 1.67 8.83 2.90
C ILE A 158 2.85 8.07 3.49
N GLY A 159 4.03 8.42 2.97
CA GLY A 159 5.27 7.88 3.48
C GLY A 159 5.52 8.27 4.94
N ILE A 160 6.66 7.82 5.46
CA ILE A 160 7.14 8.10 6.81
C ILE A 160 6.95 9.59 7.17
N PRO A 161 5.99 9.99 8.05
CA PRO A 161 5.80 11.37 8.45
C PRO A 161 7.10 11.97 8.97
N SER A 162 7.72 12.75 8.11
CA SER A 162 9.03 13.31 8.39
C SER A 162 8.84 14.55 9.28
N ILE A 163 9.53 14.58 10.42
CA ILE A 163 9.73 15.81 11.20
C ILE A 163 10.79 16.70 10.51
N TYR A 164 11.37 16.23 9.39
CA TYR A 164 12.37 16.91 8.57
C TYR A 164 12.08 16.62 7.10
N PRO A 165 12.05 17.62 6.19
CA PRO A 165 11.58 17.48 4.82
C PRO A 165 12.37 16.38 4.09
N ARG A 166 11.87 15.16 4.17
CA ARG A 166 12.33 14.01 3.41
C ARG A 166 11.16 13.48 2.64
N THR A 167 11.48 13.04 1.45
CA THR A 167 10.59 12.41 0.50
C THR A 167 9.88 11.21 1.13
N PRO A 168 8.60 10.99 0.81
CA PRO A 168 7.88 9.80 1.25
C PRO A 168 8.63 8.54 0.81
N ALA A 169 8.41 7.43 1.54
CA ALA A 169 8.87 6.15 1.06
C ALA A 169 8.02 5.75 -0.16
N GLU A 170 8.68 5.39 -1.25
CA GLU A 170 8.06 4.99 -2.51
C GLU A 170 8.28 3.50 -2.79
N TYR A 171 9.22 2.87 -2.10
CA TYR A 171 9.50 1.45 -2.25
C TYR A 171 9.47 0.75 -0.91
N VAL A 172 8.95 -0.48 -0.91
CA VAL A 172 9.11 -1.44 0.18
C VAL A 172 9.86 -2.65 -0.33
N VAL A 173 10.81 -3.17 0.45
CA VAL A 173 11.46 -4.45 0.18
C VAL A 173 11.29 -5.37 1.37
N PHE A 174 10.79 -6.57 1.11
CA PHE A 174 10.79 -7.68 2.04
C PHE A 174 12.06 -8.49 1.86
N GLU A 175 12.89 -8.56 2.91
CA GLU A 175 14.16 -9.27 2.86
C GLU A 175 13.96 -10.79 2.73
N ALA A 176 14.88 -11.41 1.99
CA ALA A 176 14.84 -12.80 1.59
C ALA A 176 14.84 -13.82 2.74
N VAL A 177 15.42 -13.47 3.89
CA VAL A 177 15.68 -14.44 4.97
C VAL A 177 14.64 -14.36 6.07
N THR A 178 14.31 -13.14 6.48
CA THR A 178 13.45 -12.87 7.64
C THR A 178 12.08 -12.35 7.28
N GLY A 179 11.86 -11.92 6.02
CA GLY A 179 10.63 -11.25 5.61
C GLY A 179 10.43 -9.88 6.25
N LYS A 180 11.49 -9.31 6.86
CA LYS A 180 11.52 -7.93 7.37
C LYS A 180 11.24 -6.96 6.24
N ALA A 181 10.39 -5.97 6.49
CA ALA A 181 10.15 -4.87 5.56
C ALA A 181 11.17 -3.73 5.77
N PHE A 182 11.72 -3.26 4.65
CA PHE A 182 12.61 -2.10 4.53
C PHE A 182 11.96 -1.08 3.62
N LEU A 183 12.04 0.19 3.99
CA LEU A 183 11.39 1.29 3.27
C LEU A 183 12.45 2.14 2.60
N TYR A 184 12.24 2.52 1.35
CA TYR A 184 13.15 3.37 0.58
C TYR A 184 12.40 4.54 -0.06
N ASP A 185 13.06 5.68 -0.15
CA ASP A 185 12.52 6.86 -0.84
C ASP A 185 12.73 6.79 -2.37
N GLY A 186 12.24 7.78 -3.10
CA GLY A 186 12.37 7.91 -4.55
C GLY A 186 13.82 7.84 -5.09
N THR A 187 14.82 8.11 -4.25
CA THR A 187 16.24 8.01 -4.62
C THR A 187 16.86 6.64 -4.31
N GLY A 188 16.07 5.74 -3.73
CA GLY A 188 16.55 4.45 -3.23
C GLY A 188 17.26 4.56 -1.88
N ALA A 189 17.21 5.68 -1.17
CA ALA A 189 17.81 5.79 0.16
C ALA A 189 16.92 5.10 1.20
N PRO A 190 17.48 4.32 2.13
CA PRO A 190 16.67 3.68 3.18
C PRO A 190 16.04 4.73 4.08
N SER A 191 14.71 4.75 4.16
CA SER A 191 13.95 5.72 4.92
C SER A 191 13.92 5.40 6.42
N ASN A 192 13.97 4.11 6.77
CA ASN A 192 13.90 3.59 8.14
C ASN A 192 15.27 3.38 8.80
N TYR A 193 16.39 3.69 8.14
CA TYR A 193 17.75 3.63 8.70
C TYR A 193 18.47 4.97 8.58
N THR A 194 19.48 5.16 9.44
CA THR A 194 20.40 6.29 9.37
C THR A 194 21.79 5.84 9.74
N TYR A 195 22.80 6.50 9.17
CA TYR A 195 24.18 6.31 9.57
C TYR A 195 24.68 7.57 10.27
N SER A 196 25.27 7.39 11.46
CA SER A 196 25.88 8.48 12.21
C SER A 196 27.09 7.95 12.95
N SER A 197 28.23 8.65 12.82
CA SER A 197 29.46 8.36 13.56
C SER A 197 29.94 6.90 13.48
N GLY A 198 29.90 6.28 12.30
CA GLY A 198 30.33 4.88 12.15
C GLY A 198 29.25 3.83 12.42
N VAL A 199 28.08 4.25 12.92
CA VAL A 199 27.04 3.34 13.41
C VAL A 199 25.80 3.47 12.54
N LEU A 200 25.39 2.35 11.96
CA LEU A 200 24.08 2.18 11.35
C LEU A 200 23.05 2.04 12.46
N THR A 201 22.02 2.87 12.46
CA THR A 201 20.95 2.85 13.46
C THR A 201 19.59 2.81 12.78
N TYR A 202 18.77 1.86 13.18
CA TYR A 202 17.36 1.81 12.81
C TYR A 202 16.62 3.01 13.43
N ARG A 203 15.93 3.80 12.60
CA ARG A 203 15.23 5.01 13.06
C ARG A 203 14.03 4.71 13.95
N GLY A 204 13.46 3.52 13.86
CA GLY A 204 12.33 3.10 14.71
C GLY A 204 12.74 2.52 16.08
N SER A 205 14.01 2.61 16.49
CA SER A 205 14.46 2.16 17.82
C SER A 205 14.03 3.06 18.97
N TYR A 206 13.52 4.27 18.70
CA TYR A 206 12.81 5.05 19.71
C TYR A 206 11.36 4.56 19.78
N SER A 207 10.99 3.97 20.91
CA SER A 207 9.76 3.19 21.18
C SER A 207 8.40 3.88 20.95
N LEU A 208 8.40 5.08 20.36
CA LEU A 208 7.22 5.88 20.05
C LEU A 208 7.08 6.17 18.53
N ASP A 209 8.08 5.83 17.72
CA ASP A 209 8.20 6.21 16.30
C ASP A 209 8.44 4.97 15.40
N VAL A 210 7.64 3.91 15.52
CA VAL A 210 7.62 2.90 14.44
C VAL A 210 6.83 3.51 13.29
N ILE A 211 7.56 4.10 12.35
CA ILE A 211 6.96 4.81 11.23
C ILE A 211 6.66 3.82 10.12
N ALA A 212 5.38 3.45 9.98
CA ALA A 212 4.90 2.65 8.88
C ALA A 212 4.89 3.45 7.58
N LEU A 213 4.95 2.74 6.45
CA LEU A 213 4.53 3.28 5.17
C LEU A 213 3.00 3.22 5.14
N ASP A 214 2.33 4.35 4.99
CA ASP A 214 0.88 4.41 4.85
C ASP A 214 0.50 4.64 3.39
N ILE A 215 -0.38 3.79 2.88
CA ILE A 215 -0.98 3.96 1.56
C ILE A 215 -2.43 4.36 1.81
N VAL A 216 -2.77 5.60 1.43
CA VAL A 216 -4.10 6.16 1.66
C VAL A 216 -4.92 6.10 0.39
N ILE A 217 -6.05 5.43 0.49
CA ILE A 217 -6.97 5.18 -0.61
C ILE A 217 -8.20 6.03 -0.35
N ASP A 218 -8.32 7.12 -1.10
CA ASP A 218 -9.37 8.11 -0.90
C ASP A 218 -10.64 7.77 -1.68
N ARG A 219 -11.78 7.92 -1.01
CA ARG A 219 -13.10 7.71 -1.60
C ARG A 219 -13.69 9.08 -1.90
N LYS A 220 -13.66 9.51 -3.17
CA LYS A 220 -14.03 10.88 -3.61
C LYS A 220 -15.40 11.37 -3.11
N ARG A 221 -16.33 10.46 -2.82
CA ARG A 221 -17.70 10.77 -2.37
C ARG A 221 -18.02 10.29 -0.95
N SER A 222 -17.02 9.95 -0.15
CA SER A 222 -17.21 9.50 1.23
C SER A 222 -16.41 10.35 2.21
N THR A 223 -16.93 10.50 3.42
CA THR A 223 -16.13 10.96 4.57
C THR A 223 -15.17 9.89 5.07
N LYS A 224 -15.27 8.67 4.53
CA LYS A 224 -14.39 7.56 4.87
C LYS A 224 -13.28 7.39 3.84
N PHE A 225 -12.09 7.08 4.32
CA PHE A 225 -10.95 6.68 3.50
C PHE A 225 -10.31 5.45 4.14
N GLU A 226 -9.46 4.77 3.39
CA GLU A 226 -8.85 3.52 3.83
C GLU A 226 -7.34 3.72 3.86
N VAL A 227 -6.69 3.16 4.88
CA VAL A 227 -5.24 3.25 5.03
C VAL A 227 -4.70 1.86 5.23
N LEU A 228 -3.77 1.52 4.35
CA LEU A 228 -2.98 0.32 4.46
C LEU A 228 -1.58 0.69 4.97
N SER A 229 -1.25 0.25 6.18
CA SER A 229 0.01 0.55 6.85
C SER A 229 0.94 -0.65 6.82
N ILE A 230 2.12 -0.50 6.21
CA ILE A 230 3.18 -1.52 6.22
C ILE A 230 4.21 -1.18 7.28
N TYR A 231 4.31 -2.03 8.30
CA TYR A 231 5.23 -1.83 9.42
C TYR A 231 6.64 -2.34 9.08
N PRO A 232 7.67 -1.49 9.19
CA PRO A 232 9.06 -1.90 9.00
C PRO A 232 9.47 -2.97 10.03
N LEU A 233 10.48 -3.78 9.69
CA LEU A 233 10.98 -4.93 10.46
C LEU A 233 9.99 -6.09 10.66
N SER A 234 8.70 -5.88 10.87
CA SER A 234 7.76 -7.00 10.93
C SER A 234 7.22 -7.38 9.55
N GLY A 235 7.16 -6.41 8.64
CA GLY A 235 6.40 -6.53 7.40
C GLY A 235 4.93 -6.84 7.67
N THR A 236 4.41 -6.41 8.83
CA THR A 236 2.99 -6.53 9.16
C THR A 236 2.23 -5.49 8.35
N VAL A 237 1.14 -5.92 7.74
CA VAL A 237 0.24 -5.04 6.99
C VAL A 237 -1.02 -4.88 7.82
N ILE A 238 -1.35 -3.64 8.18
CA ILE A 238 -2.58 -3.29 8.87
C ILE A 238 -3.47 -2.56 7.89
N ASP A 239 -4.74 -2.89 7.94
CA ASP A 239 -5.78 -2.30 7.11
C ASP A 239 -6.83 -1.69 8.04
N HIS A 240 -7.11 -0.40 7.87
CA HIS A 240 -8.10 0.31 8.66
C HIS A 240 -8.88 1.34 7.84
N VAL A 241 -10.19 1.37 8.05
CA VAL A 241 -11.09 2.37 7.46
C VAL A 241 -11.27 3.53 8.44
N TYR A 242 -10.76 4.69 8.03
CA TYR A 242 -10.86 5.93 8.78
C TYR A 242 -12.07 6.75 8.36
N ASN A 243 -12.57 7.57 9.26
CA ASN A 243 -13.57 8.60 9.05
C ASN A 243 -12.96 9.98 9.34
N ARG A 244 -13.05 10.87 8.34
CA ARG A 244 -12.52 12.23 8.37
C ARG A 244 -13.02 13.06 9.56
N GLU A 245 -14.19 12.73 10.10
CA GLU A 245 -14.84 13.51 11.16
C GLU A 245 -14.56 12.99 12.57
N SER A 246 -14.34 11.67 12.73
CA SER A 246 -14.26 11.05 14.06
C SER A 246 -12.85 10.60 14.45
N ASP A 247 -11.99 10.26 13.49
CA ASP A 247 -10.73 9.55 13.79
C ASP A 247 -9.54 10.52 13.88
N LEU A 248 -9.83 11.74 14.31
CA LEU A 248 -8.86 12.81 14.47
C LEU A 248 -7.90 12.51 15.63
N ALA A 249 -6.63 12.84 15.43
CA ALA A 249 -5.61 12.64 16.47
C ALA A 249 -5.89 13.53 17.69
N SER A 250 -5.95 12.92 18.87
CA SER A 250 -6.04 13.63 20.14
C SER A 250 -4.74 14.39 20.46
N PRO A 251 -4.76 15.41 21.33
CA PRO A 251 -3.55 16.11 21.75
C PRO A 251 -2.46 15.20 22.34
N THR A 252 -2.87 14.10 22.99
CA THR A 252 -1.94 13.11 23.53
C THR A 252 -1.25 12.33 22.42
N GLU A 253 -1.99 11.88 21.41
CA GLU A 253 -1.43 11.17 20.25
C GLU A 253 -0.50 12.03 19.42
N VAL A 254 -0.81 13.32 19.30
CA VAL A 254 0.10 14.30 18.68
C VAL A 254 1.42 14.40 19.45
N LYS A 255 1.37 14.43 20.79
CA LYS A 255 2.57 14.46 21.65
C LYS A 255 3.36 13.15 21.58
N THR A 256 2.68 12.01 21.49
CA THR A 256 3.31 10.68 21.42
C THR A 256 3.60 10.21 20.00
N ARG A 257 3.37 11.08 19.00
CA ARG A 257 3.62 10.81 17.57
C ARG A 257 2.86 9.60 17.01
N ARG A 258 1.73 9.25 17.63
CA ARG A 258 0.82 8.19 17.16
C ARG A 258 -0.24 8.74 16.22
N TYR A 259 0.21 9.39 15.16
CA TYR A 259 -0.69 9.94 14.15
C TYR A 259 -0.05 9.86 12.75
N PHE A 260 -0.87 10.08 11.73
CA PHE A 260 -0.41 10.39 10.37
C PHE A 260 -1.11 11.65 9.87
N ILE A 261 -0.58 12.25 8.82
CA ILE A 261 -1.12 13.47 8.22
C ILE A 261 -1.66 13.12 6.85
N PHE A 262 -2.94 13.38 6.61
CA PHE A 262 -3.58 13.26 5.31
C PHE A 262 -4.38 14.54 5.04
N ASP A 263 -4.20 15.13 3.85
CA ASP A 263 -4.86 16.40 3.46
C ASP A 263 -4.68 17.53 4.50
N GLY A 264 -3.49 17.60 5.11
CA GLY A 264 -3.16 18.57 6.17
C GLY A 264 -3.81 18.29 7.54
N ILE A 265 -4.62 17.23 7.68
CA ILE A 265 -5.31 16.85 8.91
C ILE A 265 -4.57 15.70 9.60
N ARG A 266 -4.51 15.74 10.93
CA ARG A 266 -3.89 14.68 11.75
C ARG A 266 -4.92 13.64 12.16
N PHE A 267 -4.67 12.39 11.83
CA PHE A 267 -5.52 11.24 12.19
C PHE A 267 -4.82 10.35 13.22
N SER A 268 -5.57 9.83 14.19
CA SER A 268 -5.05 8.85 15.13
C SER A 268 -4.55 7.63 14.35
N ARG A 269 -3.39 7.07 14.71
CA ARG A 269 -2.87 5.89 14.02
C ARG A 269 -3.43 4.63 14.67
N TYR A 270 -4.19 3.86 13.90
CA TYR A 270 -4.52 2.48 14.21
C TYR A 270 -3.28 1.59 13.97
N GLY A 271 -2.77 0.96 15.03
CA GLY A 271 -1.53 0.18 14.97
C GLY A 271 -1.65 -1.27 15.40
N ILE A 272 -0.51 -1.98 15.38
CA ILE A 272 -0.45 -3.43 15.70
C ILE A 272 -1.07 -3.72 17.06
N ALA A 273 -0.84 -2.84 18.04
CA ALA A 273 -1.39 -3.00 19.38
C ALA A 273 -2.91 -2.89 19.42
N ASP A 274 -3.52 -2.11 18.52
CA ASP A 274 -4.96 -1.92 18.45
C ASP A 274 -5.63 -3.08 17.70
N GLU A 275 -4.98 -3.58 16.64
CA GLU A 275 -5.38 -4.79 15.93
C GLU A 275 -5.35 -6.03 16.85
N LEU A 276 -4.31 -6.18 17.68
CA LEU A 276 -4.25 -7.28 18.64
C LEU A 276 -5.32 -7.19 19.75
N LYS A 277 -5.78 -5.98 20.08
CA LYS A 277 -6.86 -5.79 21.05
C LYS A 277 -8.21 -6.13 20.45
N SER A 278 -8.49 -5.73 19.21
CA SER A 278 -9.77 -6.06 18.56
C SER A 278 -10.00 -7.56 18.50
N TYR A 279 -8.96 -8.37 18.23
CA TYR A 279 -9.08 -9.84 18.25
C TYR A 279 -9.31 -10.47 19.64
N ARG A 280 -9.06 -9.73 20.72
CA ARG A 280 -9.23 -10.23 22.10
C ARG A 280 -10.58 -9.84 22.71
N GLU A 281 -11.26 -8.86 22.11
CA GLU A 281 -12.53 -8.33 22.59
C GLU A 281 -13.74 -8.89 21.82
N GLU A 282 -13.51 -9.74 20.81
CA GLU A 282 -14.49 -10.63 20.18
C GLU A 282 -14.60 -11.98 20.90
#